data_AF-A0A537JGW8-F1
#
_entry.id   AF-A0A537JGW8-F1
#
_cell.length_a   1.000
_cell.length_b   1.000
_cell.length_c   1.000
_cell.angle_alpha   90.00
_cell.angle_beta   90.00
_cell.angle_gamma   90.00
#
_symmetry.space_group_name_H-M   'P 1'
#
loop_
_entity.id
_entity.type
_entity.pdbx_description
1 polymer ?
#
loop_
_entity_poly.entity_id
_entity_poly.type
_entity_poly.pdbx_seq_one_letter_code
_entity_poly.pdbx_strand_id
1 'polypeptide(L)'
;MIVFASACVLIVIKYKNENGNREAQLLELLPRKGNATQSPEWKLEKRLGDQLIEKIKKDRSDIKSLNALTAIYLQEARSSGNFSYYDKAARNCVNAVLKKDAKNFEALIFRATIHLSQHHFAEGLKCASEIQKLYPYSAYVYGILVDANVE
;
A
#
# COMPACT_ATOMS: atom_id res chain seq x y z
N MET A 1 18.02 8.46 38.00
CA MET A 1 17.23 9.05 36.89
C MET A 1 17.97 9.12 35.55
N ILE A 2 19.31 9.12 35.49
CA ILE A 2 20.06 9.26 34.22
C ILE A 2 20.01 8.00 33.33
N VAL A 3 19.90 6.80 33.92
CA VAL A 3 19.88 5.51 33.19
C VAL A 3 18.57 5.27 32.41
N PHE A 4 17.45 5.85 32.85
CA PHE A 4 16.17 5.71 32.15
C PHE A 4 16.10 6.57 30.89
N ALA A 5 16.73 7.75 30.91
CA ALA A 5 16.74 8.66 29.76
C ALA A 5 17.57 8.09 28.59
N SER A 6 18.70 7.43 28.87
CA SER A 6 19.53 6.81 27.82
C SER A 6 18.84 5.63 27.14
N ALA A 7 18.08 4.81 27.90
CA ALA A 7 17.30 3.71 27.34
C ALA A 7 16.20 4.21 26.39
N CYS A 8 15.48 5.28 26.76
CA CYS A 8 14.46 5.88 25.88
C CYS A 8 15.07 6.44 24.59
N VAL A 9 16.24 7.09 24.67
CA VAL A 9 16.95 7.62 23.48
C VAL A 9 17.39 6.47 22.57
N LEU A 10 17.91 5.38 23.11
CA LEU A 10 18.29 4.19 22.31
C LEU A 10 17.08 3.53 21.65
N ILE A 11 15.95 3.45 22.34
CA ILE A 11 14.69 2.92 21.78
C ILE A 11 14.20 3.80 20.63
N VAL A 12 14.21 5.13 20.80
CA VAL A 12 13.79 6.08 19.75
C VAL A 12 14.74 6.04 18.54
N ILE A 13 16.05 5.95 18.77
CA ILE A 13 17.05 5.83 17.69
C ILE A 13 16.85 4.51 16.95
N LYS A 14 16.70 3.39 17.65
CA LYS A 14 16.48 2.08 17.03
C LYS A 14 15.17 2.04 16.26
N TYR A 15 14.08 2.59 16.81
CA TYR A 15 12.79 2.72 16.13
C TYR A 15 12.88 3.58 14.86
N LYS A 16 13.58 4.72 14.93
CA LYS A 16 13.80 5.61 13.78
C LYS A 16 14.69 4.96 12.72
N ASN A 17 15.69 4.17 13.11
CA ASN A 17 16.58 3.47 12.20
C ASN A 17 15.90 2.25 11.53
N GLU A 18 15.06 1.53 12.26
CA GLU A 18 14.22 0.45 11.72
C GLU A 18 13.15 0.97 10.74
N ASN A 19 12.60 2.17 10.98
CA ASN A 19 11.71 2.83 10.02
C ASN A 19 12.46 3.45 8.83
N GLY A 20 13.73 3.82 8.99
CA GLY A 20 14.55 4.46 7.96
C GLY A 20 15.11 3.51 6.90
N ASN A 21 15.28 2.22 7.22
CA ASN A 21 16.03 1.28 6.38
C ASN A 21 15.23 0.06 5.87
N ARG A 22 13.89 0.10 5.92
CA ARG A 22 13.08 -0.92 5.24
C ARG A 22 12.97 -0.54 3.77
N GLU A 23 13.89 -1.04 2.95
CA GLU A 23 13.56 -1.27 1.53
C GLU A 23 12.20 -1.97 1.47
N ALA A 24 11.36 -1.60 0.50
CA ALA A 24 10.01 -2.15 0.39
C ALA A 24 10.09 -3.68 0.40
N GLN A 25 9.72 -4.29 1.52
CA GLN A 25 9.71 -5.73 1.65
C GLN A 25 8.63 -6.23 0.69
N LEU A 26 9.05 -6.75 -0.45
CA LEU A 26 8.17 -7.34 -1.44
C LEU A 26 7.62 -8.65 -0.86
N LEU A 27 6.31 -8.67 -0.65
CA LEU A 27 5.60 -9.77 -0.02
C LEU A 27 4.99 -10.65 -1.11
N GLU A 28 5.10 -11.96 -0.98
CA GLU A 28 4.52 -12.86 -1.99
C GLU A 28 3.00 -12.91 -1.89
N LEU A 29 2.33 -13.18 -3.01
CA LEU A 29 0.89 -13.44 -2.96
C LEU A 29 0.63 -14.78 -2.27
N LEU A 30 -0.13 -14.74 -1.17
CA LEU A 30 -0.56 -15.92 -0.44
C LEU A 30 -1.66 -16.66 -1.21
N PRO A 31 -1.71 -18.00 -1.18
CA PRO A 31 -2.80 -18.74 -1.80
C PRO A 31 -4.15 -18.36 -1.18
N ARG A 32 -5.17 -18.20 -2.03
CA ARG A 32 -6.57 -18.11 -1.58
C ARG A 32 -6.97 -19.38 -0.80
N LYS A 33 -8.13 -19.36 -0.15
CA LYS A 33 -8.66 -20.51 0.61
C LYS A 33 -9.67 -21.31 -0.23
N GLY A 34 -9.71 -22.62 -0.02
CA GLY A 34 -10.72 -23.51 -0.62
C GLY A 34 -10.66 -23.57 -2.15
N ASN A 35 -11.83 -23.70 -2.79
CA ASN A 35 -11.94 -23.86 -4.24
C ASN A 35 -11.47 -22.61 -5.03
N ALA A 36 -11.40 -21.44 -4.38
CA ALA A 36 -10.95 -20.21 -5.02
C ALA A 36 -9.49 -20.30 -5.52
N THR A 37 -8.65 -21.14 -4.89
CA THR A 37 -7.25 -21.36 -5.29
C THR A 37 -7.12 -22.12 -6.61
N GLN A 38 -8.17 -22.78 -7.07
CA GLN A 38 -8.17 -23.48 -8.35
C GLN A 38 -8.74 -22.63 -9.49
N SER A 39 -9.30 -21.45 -9.17
CA SER A 39 -9.95 -20.62 -10.17
C SER A 39 -8.96 -20.13 -11.24
N PRO A 40 -9.39 -20.00 -12.51
CA PRO A 40 -8.57 -19.44 -13.57
C PRO A 40 -8.09 -18.01 -13.25
N GLU A 41 -8.95 -17.21 -12.63
CA GLU A 41 -8.66 -15.84 -12.18
C GLU A 41 -7.49 -15.83 -11.20
N TRP A 42 -7.54 -16.63 -10.13
CA TRP A 42 -6.46 -16.68 -9.14
C TRP A 42 -5.13 -17.12 -9.77
N LYS A 43 -5.15 -18.12 -10.66
CA LYS A 43 -3.93 -18.59 -11.34
C LYS A 43 -3.30 -17.49 -12.19
N LEU A 44 -4.13 -16.65 -12.82
CA LEU A 44 -3.67 -15.51 -13.61
C LEU A 44 -3.09 -14.42 -12.70
N GLU A 45 -3.83 -14.00 -11.68
CA GLU A 45 -3.40 -12.97 -10.71
C GLU A 45 -2.10 -13.35 -10.03
N LYS A 46 -1.99 -14.61 -9.56
CA LYS A 46 -0.77 -15.12 -8.94
C LYS A 46 0.43 -15.03 -9.88
N ARG A 47 0.26 -15.47 -11.14
CA ARG A 47 1.32 -15.41 -12.16
C ARG A 47 1.75 -13.97 -12.45
N LEU A 48 0.78 -13.06 -12.61
CA LEU A 48 1.06 -11.65 -12.87
C LEU A 48 1.80 -11.00 -11.69
N GLY A 49 1.34 -11.24 -10.46
CA GLY A 49 2.00 -10.75 -9.26
C GLY A 49 3.45 -11.26 -9.14
N ASP A 50 3.67 -12.55 -9.38
CA ASP A 50 5.02 -13.13 -9.33
C ASP A 50 5.94 -12.52 -10.41
N GLN A 51 5.44 -12.30 -11.62
CA GLN A 51 6.19 -11.62 -12.68
C GLN A 51 6.55 -10.17 -12.32
N LEU A 52 5.61 -9.43 -11.71
CA LEU A 52 5.85 -8.07 -11.25
C LEU A 52 6.89 -8.03 -10.12
N ILE A 53 6.81 -8.96 -9.16
CA ILE A 53 7.80 -9.09 -8.09
C ILE A 53 9.20 -9.33 -8.69
N GLU A 54 9.35 -10.23 -9.65
CA GLU A 54 10.63 -10.48 -10.32
C GLU A 54 11.13 -9.26 -11.12
N LYS A 55 10.22 -8.51 -11.75
CA LYS A 55 10.58 -7.26 -12.43
C LYS A 55 11.10 -6.21 -11.45
N ILE A 56 10.44 -6.05 -10.30
CA ILE A 56 10.87 -5.11 -9.24
C ILE A 56 12.16 -5.60 -8.56
N LYS A 57 12.43 -6.91 -8.52
CA LYS A 57 13.74 -7.47 -8.10
C LYS A 57 14.88 -7.05 -9.00
N LYS A 58 14.65 -6.95 -10.31
CA LYS A 58 15.64 -6.48 -11.28
C LYS A 58 15.77 -4.96 -11.26
N ASP A 59 14.64 -4.25 -11.12
CA ASP A 59 14.60 -2.79 -11.05
C ASP A 59 13.66 -2.31 -9.94
N ARG A 60 14.26 -1.93 -8.81
CA ARG A 60 13.55 -1.38 -7.64
C ARG A 60 12.91 -0.01 -7.90
N SER A 61 13.20 0.61 -9.04
CA SER A 61 12.68 1.92 -9.43
C SER A 61 11.52 1.86 -10.43
N ASP A 62 11.11 0.67 -10.84
CA ASP A 62 10.00 0.49 -11.78
C ASP A 62 8.65 0.85 -11.12
N ILE A 63 8.29 2.14 -11.21
CA ILE A 63 7.05 2.70 -10.68
C ILE A 63 5.82 1.98 -11.25
N LYS A 64 5.86 1.65 -12.55
CA LYS A 64 4.73 0.99 -13.21
C LYS A 64 4.48 -0.39 -12.60
N SER A 65 5.55 -1.16 -12.37
CA SER A 65 5.41 -2.48 -11.75
C SER A 65 4.99 -2.39 -10.28
N LEU A 66 5.50 -1.40 -9.53
CA LEU A 66 5.10 -1.16 -8.15
C LEU A 66 3.62 -0.79 -8.02
N ASN A 67 3.10 0.10 -8.88
CA ASN A 67 1.68 0.46 -8.89
C ASN A 67 0.80 -0.72 -9.30
N ALA A 68 1.18 -1.47 -10.34
CA ALA A 68 0.45 -2.67 -10.75
C ALA A 68 0.41 -3.72 -9.63
N LEU A 69 1.53 -3.97 -8.95
CA LEU A 69 1.57 -4.91 -7.84
C LEU A 69 0.74 -4.42 -6.63
N THR A 70 0.72 -3.10 -6.39
CA THR A 70 -0.15 -2.50 -5.36
C THR A 70 -1.62 -2.79 -5.63
N ALA A 71 -2.07 -2.63 -6.88
CA ALA A 71 -3.44 -2.92 -7.26
C ALA A 71 -3.82 -4.39 -7.01
N ILE A 72 -2.91 -5.33 -7.34
CA ILE A 72 -3.12 -6.76 -7.06
C ILE A 72 -3.23 -7.01 -5.55
N TYR A 73 -2.37 -6.42 -4.73
CA TYR A 73 -2.48 -6.58 -3.27
C TYR A 73 -3.83 -6.07 -2.74
N LEU A 74 -4.28 -4.89 -3.17
CA LEU A 74 -5.57 -4.36 -2.73
C LEU A 74 -6.74 -5.23 -3.18
N GLN A 75 -6.67 -5.80 -4.39
CA GLN A 75 -7.66 -6.76 -4.86
C GLN A 75 -7.66 -8.04 -4.01
N GLU A 76 -6.48 -8.60 -3.70
CA GLU A 76 -6.39 -9.79 -2.86
C GLU A 76 -6.81 -9.53 -1.40
N ALA A 77 -6.63 -8.31 -0.88
CA ALA A 77 -7.19 -7.93 0.42
C ALA A 77 -8.71 -8.14 0.45
N ARG A 78 -9.42 -7.70 -0.60
CA ARG A 78 -10.88 -7.84 -0.74
C ARG A 78 -11.30 -9.28 -1.01
N SER A 79 -10.60 -9.98 -1.90
CA SER A 79 -10.91 -11.36 -2.27
C SER A 79 -10.68 -12.36 -1.13
N SER A 80 -9.64 -12.15 -0.33
CA SER A 80 -9.24 -13.07 0.74
C SER A 80 -9.72 -12.66 2.15
N GLY A 81 -10.08 -11.38 2.32
CA GLY A 81 -10.34 -10.77 3.63
C GLY A 81 -9.09 -10.54 4.48
N ASN A 82 -7.88 -10.82 3.97
CA ASN A 82 -6.63 -10.67 4.72
C ASN A 82 -6.04 -9.26 4.60
N PHE A 83 -6.79 -8.26 5.07
CA PHE A 83 -6.39 -6.85 5.01
C PHE A 83 -5.07 -6.57 5.74
N SER A 84 -4.82 -7.21 6.88
CA SER A 84 -3.57 -7.01 7.64
C SER A 84 -2.31 -7.31 6.82
N TYR A 85 -2.32 -8.43 6.07
CA TYR A 85 -1.20 -8.81 5.21
C TYR A 85 -1.11 -7.91 3.97
N TYR A 86 -2.22 -7.80 3.24
CA TYR A 86 -2.21 -7.16 1.93
C TYR A 86 -2.12 -5.64 1.98
N ASP A 87 -2.69 -4.99 3.00
CA ASP A 87 -2.50 -3.54 3.18
C ASP A 87 -1.06 -3.21 3.56
N LYS A 88 -0.38 -4.08 4.33
CA LYS A 88 1.05 -3.91 4.61
C LYS A 88 1.85 -4.02 3.31
N ALA A 89 1.55 -5.01 2.48
CA ALA A 89 2.20 -5.20 1.18
C ALA A 89 1.97 -4.01 0.23
N ALA A 90 0.72 -3.57 0.10
CA ALA A 90 0.34 -2.41 -0.69
C ALA A 90 1.03 -1.13 -0.20
N ARG A 91 1.05 -0.86 1.11
CA ARG A 91 1.76 0.31 1.68
C ARG A 91 3.24 0.32 1.38
N ASN A 92 3.91 -0.83 1.40
CA ASN A 92 5.33 -0.90 1.05
C ASN A 92 5.58 -0.43 -0.38
N CYS A 93 4.76 -0.88 -1.33
CA CYS A 93 4.86 -0.46 -2.73
C CYS A 93 4.51 1.02 -2.92
N VAL A 94 3.40 1.49 -2.33
CA VAL A 94 2.99 2.91 -2.35
C VAL A 94 4.10 3.82 -1.83
N ASN A 95 4.70 3.48 -0.69
CA ASN A 95 5.78 4.27 -0.10
C ASN A 95 7.03 4.29 -0.99
N ALA A 96 7.35 3.18 -1.67
CA ALA A 96 8.46 3.12 -2.61
C ALA A 96 8.22 4.05 -3.82
N VAL A 97 7.00 4.09 -4.34
CA VAL A 97 6.62 4.98 -5.45
C VAL A 97 6.67 6.44 -5.00
N LEU A 98 6.01 6.79 -3.90
CA LEU A 98 5.94 8.17 -3.41
C LEU A 98 7.29 8.74 -2.96
N LYS A 99 8.24 7.89 -2.57
CA LYS A 99 9.63 8.31 -2.32
C LYS A 99 10.35 8.78 -3.58
N LYS A 100 9.95 8.28 -4.76
CA LYS A 100 10.54 8.60 -6.07
C LYS A 100 9.75 9.69 -6.79
N ASP A 101 8.44 9.55 -6.80
CA ASP A 101 7.49 10.48 -7.39
C ASP A 101 6.39 10.79 -6.37
N ALA A 102 6.60 11.84 -5.59
CA ALA A 102 5.68 12.26 -4.54
C ALA A 102 4.31 12.71 -5.06
N LYS A 103 4.18 12.98 -6.37
CA LYS A 103 2.94 13.41 -7.01
C LYS A 103 2.29 12.31 -7.85
N ASN A 104 2.82 11.09 -7.79
CA ASN A 104 2.30 9.95 -8.54
C ASN A 104 0.83 9.71 -8.20
N PHE A 105 -0.05 9.94 -9.18
CA PHE A 105 -1.49 9.91 -8.96
C PHE A 105 -1.97 8.55 -8.42
N GLU A 106 -1.58 7.45 -9.06
CA GLU A 106 -2.01 6.10 -8.65
C GLU A 106 -1.57 5.77 -7.22
N ALA A 107 -0.31 6.07 -6.86
CA ALA A 107 0.16 5.80 -5.50
C ALA A 107 -0.53 6.66 -4.44
N LEU A 108 -0.85 7.93 -4.75
CA LEU A 108 -1.64 8.79 -3.86
C LEU A 108 -3.07 8.24 -3.67
N ILE A 109 -3.69 7.77 -4.76
CA ILE A 109 -5.00 7.13 -4.73
C ILE A 109 -4.97 5.87 -3.87
N PHE A 110 -4.02 4.96 -4.12
CA PHE A 110 -3.87 3.73 -3.33
C PHE A 110 -3.64 4.02 -1.85
N ARG A 111 -2.87 5.07 -1.52
CA ARG A 111 -2.69 5.49 -0.12
C ARG A 111 -4.02 5.84 0.54
N ALA A 112 -4.86 6.63 -0.14
CA ALA A 112 -6.18 6.98 0.37
C ALA A 112 -7.10 5.74 0.48
N THR A 113 -7.11 4.86 -0.53
CA THR A 113 -7.86 3.60 -0.50
C THR A 113 -7.47 2.71 0.68
N ILE A 114 -6.17 2.61 1.00
CA ILE A 114 -5.68 1.84 2.15
C ILE A 114 -6.18 2.44 3.47
N HIS A 115 -6.23 3.77 3.59
CA HIS A 115 -6.81 4.41 4.76
C HIS A 115 -8.28 4.03 4.93
N LEU A 116 -9.08 4.08 3.86
CA LEU A 116 -10.49 3.69 3.91
C LEU A 116 -10.68 2.21 4.25
N SER A 117 -9.90 1.31 3.66
CA SER A 117 -9.93 -0.13 3.99
C SER A 117 -9.62 -0.43 5.46
N GLN A 118 -8.95 0.49 6.16
CA GLN A 118 -8.61 0.37 7.58
C GLN A 118 -9.55 1.16 8.50
N HIS A 119 -10.63 1.72 7.95
CA HIS A 119 -11.53 2.62 8.66
C HIS A 119 -10.85 3.88 9.21
N HIS A 120 -9.70 4.26 8.64
CA HIS A 120 -9.01 5.53 8.92
C HIS A 120 -9.59 6.65 8.04
N PHE A 121 -10.89 6.92 8.22
CA PHE A 121 -11.66 7.80 7.32
C PHE A 121 -11.15 9.24 7.33
N ALA A 122 -10.75 9.77 8.49
CA ALA A 122 -10.21 11.13 8.60
C ALA A 122 -8.91 11.32 7.78
N GLU A 123 -8.00 10.35 7.84
CA GLU A 123 -6.77 10.33 7.06
C GLU A 123 -7.06 10.15 5.56
N GLY A 124 -8.03 9.28 5.23
CA GLY A 124 -8.53 9.08 3.88
C GLY A 124 -9.09 10.37 3.28
N LEU A 125 -9.96 11.07 4.02
CA LEU A 125 -10.56 12.35 3.65
C LEU A 125 -9.50 13.42 3.40
N LYS A 126 -8.53 13.55 4.32
CA LYS A 126 -7.42 14.49 4.17
C LYS A 126 -6.62 14.19 2.89
N CYS A 127 -6.24 12.93 2.68
CA CYS A 127 -5.47 12.53 1.51
C CYS A 127 -6.26 12.78 0.23
N ALA A 128 -7.53 12.38 0.16
CA ALA A 128 -8.39 12.59 -1.00
C ALA A 128 -8.61 14.07 -1.31
N SER A 129 -8.76 14.92 -0.29
CA SER A 129 -8.90 16.37 -0.45
C SER A 129 -7.64 17.02 -1.03
N GLU A 130 -6.46 16.55 -0.64
CA GLU A 130 -5.19 17.01 -1.23
C GLU A 130 -5.06 16.56 -2.70
N ILE A 131 -5.46 15.33 -3.01
CA ILE A 131 -5.45 14.80 -4.38
C ILE A 131 -6.46 15.56 -5.26
N GLN A 132 -7.65 15.88 -4.75
CA GLN A 132 -8.69 16.59 -5.47
C GLN A 132 -8.23 17.97 -5.96
N LYS A 133 -7.41 18.67 -5.17
CA LYS A 133 -6.81 19.96 -5.58
C LYS A 133 -5.87 19.81 -6.77
N LEU A 134 -5.19 18.66 -6.90
CA LEU A 134 -4.27 18.37 -7.99
C LEU A 134 -5.00 17.78 -9.22
N TYR A 135 -6.08 17.04 -8.98
CA TYR A 135 -6.82 16.27 -9.99
C TYR A 135 -8.34 16.51 -9.87
N PRO A 136 -8.81 17.75 -10.11
CA PRO A 136 -10.17 18.18 -9.76
C PRO A 136 -11.30 17.53 -10.57
N TYR A 137 -10.97 16.83 -11.67
CA TYR A 137 -11.93 16.14 -12.54
C TYR A 137 -11.87 14.61 -12.41
N SER A 138 -11.13 14.10 -11.43
CA SER A 138 -11.01 12.64 -11.25
C SER A 138 -12.23 12.07 -10.52
N ALA A 139 -13.06 11.32 -11.25
CA ALA A 139 -14.21 10.62 -10.67
C ALA A 139 -13.81 9.67 -9.52
N TYR A 140 -12.63 9.04 -9.63
CA TYR A 140 -12.13 8.14 -8.59
C TYR A 140 -11.88 8.88 -7.27
N VAL A 141 -11.32 10.09 -7.33
CA VAL A 141 -11.09 10.92 -6.13
C VAL A 141 -12.40 11.27 -5.44
N TYR A 142 -13.44 11.61 -6.22
CA TYR A 142 -14.76 11.88 -5.64
C TYR A 142 -15.41 10.65 -5.02
N GLY A 143 -15.17 9.44 -5.56
CA GLY A 143 -15.60 8.20 -4.91
C GLY A 143 -14.99 8.05 -3.51
N ILE A 144 -13.67 8.25 -3.38
CA ILE A 144 -12.98 8.20 -2.07
C ILE A 144 -13.51 9.29 -1.13
N LEU A 145 -13.74 10.51 -1.63
CA LEU A 145 -14.31 11.59 -0.83
C LEU A 145 -15.71 11.25 -0.32
N VAL A 146 -16.57 10.66 -1.15
CA VAL A 146 -17.91 10.24 -0.72
C VAL A 146 -17.81 9.21 0.39
N ASP A 147 -17.06 8.12 0.18
CA ASP A 147 -16.88 7.07 1.17
C ASP A 147 -16.36 7.64 2.51
N ALA A 148 -15.38 8.55 2.45
CA ALA A 148 -14.78 9.15 3.64
C ALA A 148 -15.66 10.16 4.38
N ASN A 149 -16.72 10.70 3.76
CA ASN A 149 -17.64 11.65 4.40
C ASN A 149 -18.91 10.98 4.95
N VAL A 150 -19.23 9.76 4.53
CA VAL A 150 -20.45 9.05 4.92
C VAL A 150 -20.26 8.20 6.19
N GLU A 151 -19.06 7.65 6.39
CA GLU A 151 -18.69 6.79 7.52
C GLU A 151 -18.14 7.58 8.73
#